data_AF-D7BJP0-F1
#
_entry.id   AF-D7BJP0-F1
#
_cell.length_a   1.000
_cell.length_b   1.000
_cell.length_c   1.000
_cell.angle_alpha   90.00
_cell.angle_beta   90.00
_cell.angle_gamma   90.00
#
_symmetry.space_group_name_H-M   'P 1'
#
loop_
_entity.id
_entity.type
_entity.pdbx_description
1 polymer ?
#
loop_
_entity_poly.entity_id
_entity_poly.type
_entity_poly.pdbx_seq_one_letter_code
_entity_poly.pdbx_strand_id
1 'polypeptide(L)'
;MRWLVALLLLGGLAWGQDFSRDDYLHSFPDQRLELFPTAHWPYLGLTRKAQVEACRDKDPQTCRYEWWLPYSTLEGTQEVARKLRQAWQRFEERYWWRAQVSLNQPAFPLAYCTVGLSISPASTPLPEVKVEARPFFFPDGYTLPLPATLAASRGTHRLDQYWPLPQVPKEDFCDGVDVELLPIMAIPPFCVAVDFLNFEWCTPGYPDEPLWFNENEASDKVQKAIQHGLKQYFPEYQADVMKALAPQLDISQPTQAKVFAPLPWAAHLSGAGTILAAVADLDISRNAQTLRKMADLLRQANLGKLEKGLLIPYYGQSFLALSRLAPFDSVVGPLCQALGGCAEGLLDQALRTAAATSNLSGLKAPYAPGFWKLEQLKRYFPPSHPLIQEAFGYASFFQVYNQITVSSVPDPTANWAPGEYALAQVQRMLGYWFVPFKLRIVAHDPWVIPTPDLPRLRPVPPYLLPYTLERTHYSWVSVPEGYLIPRVKGLPGASVTGFTGWDFDNLYRPLLR
;
A
#
# COMPACT_ATOMS: atom_id res chain seq x y z
N MET A 1 31.15 -9.47 21.48
CA MET A 1 30.34 -10.72 21.54
C MET A 1 29.21 -10.75 22.59
N ARG A 2 29.09 -9.78 23.53
CA ARG A 2 27.97 -9.73 24.49
C ARG A 2 26.69 -9.01 24.01
N TRP A 3 26.74 -8.33 22.86
CA TRP A 3 25.59 -7.60 22.27
C TRP A 3 24.73 -8.44 21.32
N LEU A 4 25.22 -9.59 20.86
CA LEU A 4 24.49 -10.48 19.94
C LEU A 4 23.44 -11.36 20.66
N VAL A 5 23.60 -11.60 21.95
CA VAL A 5 22.65 -12.41 22.74
C VAL A 5 21.43 -11.58 23.18
N ALA A 6 21.58 -10.25 23.34
CA ALA A 6 20.45 -9.37 23.65
C ALA A 6 19.51 -9.15 22.45
N LEU A 7 20.02 -9.18 21.21
CA LEU A 7 19.21 -9.14 19.99
C LEU A 7 18.47 -10.46 19.72
N LEU A 8 19.05 -11.60 20.11
CA LEU A 8 18.38 -12.91 20.03
C LEU A 8 17.33 -13.13 21.13
N LEU A 9 17.44 -12.45 22.27
CA LEU A 9 16.43 -12.49 23.34
C LEU A 9 15.30 -11.45 23.18
N LEU A 10 15.46 -10.45 22.30
CA LEU A 10 14.38 -9.54 21.87
C LEU A 10 13.63 -10.02 20.60
N GLY A 11 14.11 -11.10 19.95
CA GLY A 11 13.42 -11.76 18.83
C GLY A 11 12.41 -12.85 19.23
N GLY A 12 12.22 -13.08 20.53
CA GLY A 12 11.45 -14.20 21.08
C GLY A 12 10.00 -13.91 21.48
N LEU A 13 9.43 -12.77 21.06
CA LEU A 13 8.02 -12.41 21.30
C LEU A 13 7.21 -12.24 19.99
N ALA A 14 7.49 -13.04 18.96
CA ALA A 14 6.49 -13.35 17.94
C ALA A 14 5.60 -14.47 18.49
N TRP A 15 4.82 -14.15 19.53
CA TRP A 15 3.93 -15.12 20.16
C TRP A 15 2.87 -15.56 19.18
N GLY A 16 2.63 -16.87 19.17
CA GLY A 16 1.55 -17.50 18.42
C GLY A 16 0.25 -16.74 18.65
N GLN A 17 -0.48 -16.55 17.56
CA GLN A 17 -1.80 -15.95 17.61
C GLN A 17 -2.71 -16.92 18.36
N ASP A 18 -2.88 -16.71 19.66
CA ASP A 18 -3.90 -17.39 20.43
C ASP A 18 -5.24 -16.78 20.03
N PHE A 19 -5.89 -17.36 19.02
CA PHE A 19 -7.17 -16.93 18.46
C PHE A 19 -8.32 -17.31 19.42
N SER A 20 -8.38 -16.64 20.56
CA SER A 20 -9.39 -16.93 21.58
C SER A 20 -9.73 -15.67 22.38
N ARG A 21 -10.96 -15.16 22.15
CA ARG A 21 -11.82 -14.28 23.00
C ARG A 21 -12.11 -12.82 22.62
N ASP A 22 -11.47 -12.17 21.63
CA ASP A 22 -11.57 -10.69 21.47
C ASP A 22 -12.10 -10.12 20.13
N ASP A 23 -12.79 -10.94 19.35
CA ASP A 23 -13.02 -10.73 17.92
C ASP A 23 -14.16 -9.76 17.51
N TYR A 24 -13.92 -8.97 16.45
CA TYR A 24 -14.94 -8.22 15.71
C TYR A 24 -15.58 -9.10 14.63
N LEU A 25 -16.89 -9.27 14.74
CA LEU A 25 -17.73 -9.97 13.77
C LEU A 25 -18.56 -8.95 13.00
N HIS A 26 -18.60 -9.09 11.69
CA HIS A 26 -19.59 -8.43 10.87
C HIS A 26 -20.90 -9.23 10.93
N SER A 27 -22.03 -8.55 11.22
CA SER A 27 -23.39 -9.10 11.12
C SER A 27 -24.20 -8.34 10.05
N PHE A 28 -24.82 -9.05 9.10
CA PHE A 28 -25.83 -8.48 8.20
C PHE A 28 -27.11 -8.13 9.00
N PRO A 29 -27.87 -7.10 8.57
CA PRO A 29 -28.58 -7.14 7.30
C PRO A 29 -28.03 -6.18 6.23
N ASP A 30 -28.18 -6.56 4.95
CA ASP A 30 -27.87 -5.69 3.80
C ASP A 30 -28.90 -4.59 3.67
N GLN A 31 -28.81 -3.56 4.51
CA GLN A 31 -29.73 -2.43 4.36
C GLN A 31 -29.41 -1.56 3.14
N ARG A 32 -28.36 -1.85 2.36
CA ARG A 32 -27.95 -1.02 1.21
C ARG A 32 -29.04 -0.96 0.14
N LEU A 33 -29.68 -2.09 -0.18
CA LEU A 33 -30.75 -2.15 -1.17
C LEU A 33 -32.05 -1.46 -0.69
N GLU A 34 -32.27 -1.40 0.62
CA GLU A 34 -33.43 -0.75 1.24
C GLU A 34 -33.20 0.77 1.46
N LEU A 35 -31.96 1.19 1.71
CA LEU A 35 -31.60 2.58 2.03
C LEU A 35 -31.24 3.44 0.82
N PHE A 36 -30.67 2.87 -0.25
CA PHE A 36 -30.35 3.62 -1.48
C PHE A 36 -31.57 4.37 -2.07
N PRO A 37 -32.79 3.80 -2.07
CA PRO A 37 -34.01 4.49 -2.49
C PRO A 37 -34.44 5.64 -1.55
N THR A 38 -33.91 5.71 -0.33
CA THR A 38 -34.32 6.65 0.72
C THR A 38 -33.38 7.85 0.90
N ALA A 39 -32.38 8.02 0.04
CA ALA A 39 -31.39 9.10 0.10
C ALA A 39 -30.51 9.15 1.36
N HIS A 40 -30.43 8.06 2.14
CA HIS A 40 -29.50 7.95 3.28
C HIS A 40 -28.18 7.30 2.84
N TRP A 41 -27.06 7.70 3.46
CA TRP A 41 -25.76 7.11 3.14
C TRP A 41 -25.67 5.69 3.74
N PRO A 42 -25.22 4.68 2.96
CA PRO A 42 -25.17 3.31 3.44
C PRO A 42 -24.11 3.14 4.53
N TYR A 43 -24.37 2.23 5.47
CA TYR A 43 -23.44 1.86 6.54
C TYR A 43 -23.40 0.36 6.77
N LEU A 44 -22.35 -0.10 7.44
CA LEU A 44 -22.10 -1.49 7.85
C LEU A 44 -22.06 -1.58 9.38
N GLY A 45 -22.83 -2.49 9.96
CA GLY A 45 -22.76 -2.83 11.39
C GLY A 45 -21.58 -3.78 11.68
N LEU A 46 -20.73 -3.40 12.63
CA LEU A 46 -19.70 -4.26 13.22
C LEU A 46 -20.03 -4.53 14.69
N THR A 47 -19.92 -5.79 15.09
CA THR A 47 -20.28 -6.26 16.43
C THR A 47 -19.10 -6.94 17.09
N ARG A 48 -18.76 -6.58 18.33
CA ARG A 48 -17.66 -7.25 19.07
C ARG A 48 -18.22 -8.41 19.88
N LYS A 49 -17.86 -9.63 19.48
CA LYS A 49 -18.39 -10.88 20.06
C LYS A 49 -18.20 -10.95 21.58
N ALA A 50 -17.00 -10.61 22.05
CA ALA A 50 -16.64 -10.61 23.46
C ALA A 50 -17.54 -9.70 24.30
N GLN A 51 -18.00 -8.60 23.72
CA GLN A 51 -18.84 -7.62 24.39
C GLN A 51 -20.32 -7.99 24.30
N VAL A 52 -20.79 -8.63 23.24
CA VAL A 52 -22.20 -9.10 23.16
C VAL A 52 -22.53 -10.00 24.35
N GLU A 53 -21.68 -10.99 24.63
CA GLU A 53 -21.89 -11.91 25.76
C GLU A 53 -21.80 -11.19 27.12
N ALA A 54 -20.87 -10.24 27.26
CA ALA A 54 -20.69 -9.45 28.48
C ALA A 54 -21.74 -8.35 28.69
N CYS A 55 -22.41 -7.93 27.62
CA CYS A 55 -23.42 -6.86 27.59
C CYS A 55 -24.85 -7.40 27.59
N ARG A 56 -25.06 -8.72 27.47
CA ARG A 56 -26.39 -9.35 27.32
C ARG A 56 -27.39 -8.91 28.40
N ASP A 57 -26.90 -8.72 29.62
CA ASP A 57 -27.72 -8.39 30.80
C ASP A 57 -27.51 -6.93 31.28
N LYS A 58 -26.87 -6.07 30.46
CA LYS A 58 -26.58 -4.66 30.79
C LYS A 58 -27.36 -3.70 29.88
N ASP A 59 -27.56 -2.46 30.34
CA ASP A 59 -28.20 -1.41 29.53
C ASP A 59 -27.39 -1.15 28.25
N PRO A 60 -28.01 -1.27 27.05
CA PRO A 60 -27.38 -0.98 25.76
C PRO A 60 -26.68 0.38 25.69
N GLN A 61 -27.17 1.39 26.42
CA GLN A 61 -26.55 2.73 26.44
C GLN A 61 -25.22 2.77 27.19
N THR A 62 -25.00 1.86 28.13
CA THR A 62 -23.76 1.77 28.94
C THR A 62 -22.78 0.73 28.40
N CYS A 63 -23.25 -0.15 27.50
CA CYS A 63 -22.50 -1.30 26.99
C CYS A 63 -22.51 -1.28 25.45
N ARG A 64 -21.63 -0.45 24.85
CA ARG A 64 -21.50 -0.33 23.39
C ARG A 64 -20.77 -1.55 22.82
N TYR A 65 -21.50 -2.44 22.14
CA TYR A 65 -20.97 -3.64 21.48
C TYR A 65 -21.09 -3.60 19.94
N GLU A 66 -21.74 -2.56 19.39
CA GLU A 66 -21.99 -2.36 17.97
C GLU A 66 -21.47 -0.99 17.49
N TRP A 67 -20.92 -0.97 16.28
CA TRP A 67 -20.43 0.22 15.59
C TRP A 67 -20.91 0.28 14.16
N TRP A 68 -21.16 1.51 13.70
CA TRP A 68 -21.77 1.81 12.42
C TRP A 68 -20.70 2.44 11.54
N LEU A 69 -20.31 1.74 10.48
CA LEU A 69 -19.25 2.16 9.57
C LEU A 69 -19.90 2.70 8.29
N PRO A 70 -19.85 4.02 8.01
CA PRO A 70 -20.29 4.53 6.73
C PRO A 70 -19.45 3.91 5.61
N TYR A 71 -20.08 3.57 4.50
CA TYR A 71 -19.34 3.07 3.34
C TYR A 71 -18.50 4.17 2.71
N SER A 72 -17.27 3.84 2.37
CA SER A 72 -16.42 4.63 1.47
C SER A 72 -16.65 4.15 0.04
N THR A 73 -16.62 5.06 -0.92
CA THR A 73 -16.65 4.66 -2.32
C THR A 73 -15.31 4.07 -2.73
N LEU A 74 -15.33 3.09 -3.63
CA LEU A 74 -14.12 2.46 -4.12
C LEU A 74 -13.12 3.48 -4.68
N GLU A 75 -13.61 4.43 -5.48
CA GLU A 75 -12.81 5.54 -6.01
C GLU A 75 -12.21 6.41 -4.89
N GLY A 76 -12.97 6.70 -3.82
CA GLY A 76 -12.47 7.40 -2.64
C GLY A 76 -11.31 6.67 -1.98
N THR A 77 -11.39 5.34 -1.85
CA THR A 77 -10.28 4.54 -1.29
C THR A 77 -9.07 4.44 -2.22
N GLN A 78 -9.27 4.41 -3.54
CA GLN A 78 -8.18 4.45 -4.52
C GLN A 78 -7.45 5.80 -4.50
N GLU A 79 -8.20 6.89 -4.32
CA GLU A 79 -7.65 8.23 -4.18
C GLU A 79 -6.76 8.35 -2.94
N VAL A 80 -7.22 7.82 -1.80
CA VAL A 80 -6.40 7.73 -0.59
C VAL A 80 -5.15 6.89 -0.82
N ALA A 81 -5.29 5.72 -1.45
CA ALA A 81 -4.16 4.87 -1.79
C ALA A 81 -3.14 5.58 -2.71
N ARG A 82 -3.62 6.38 -3.67
CA ARG A 82 -2.76 7.25 -4.50
C ARG A 82 -2.01 8.27 -3.66
N LYS A 83 -2.69 8.97 -2.74
CA LYS A 83 -2.06 9.94 -1.83
C LYS A 83 -1.02 9.29 -0.90
N LEU A 84 -1.27 8.08 -0.42
CA LEU A 84 -0.29 7.31 0.37
C LEU A 84 0.96 6.96 -0.44
N ARG A 85 0.80 6.60 -1.72
CA ARG A 85 1.94 6.39 -2.64
C ARG A 85 2.69 7.70 -2.88
N GLN A 86 1.99 8.80 -3.11
CA GLN A 86 2.59 10.13 -3.31
C GLN A 86 3.40 10.58 -2.10
N ALA A 87 2.91 10.35 -0.88
CA ALA A 87 3.65 10.64 0.34
C ALA A 87 4.98 9.87 0.39
N TRP A 88 4.97 8.59 0.02
CA TRP A 88 6.21 7.79 -0.07
C TRP A 88 7.15 8.31 -1.17
N GLN A 89 6.61 8.58 -2.36
CA GLN A 89 7.38 9.10 -3.50
C GLN A 89 8.07 10.43 -3.16
N ARG A 90 7.35 11.33 -2.48
CA ARG A 90 7.90 12.60 -1.98
C ARG A 90 9.03 12.36 -0.97
N PHE A 91 8.83 11.47 -0.01
CA PHE A 91 9.88 11.10 0.96
C PHE A 91 11.13 10.57 0.26
N GLU A 92 10.96 9.60 -0.64
CA GLU A 92 12.04 8.96 -1.39
C GLU A 92 12.86 9.98 -2.20
N GLU A 93 12.15 10.85 -2.94
CA GLU A 93 12.76 11.90 -3.78
C GLU A 93 13.59 12.86 -2.93
N ARG A 94 13.02 13.39 -1.83
CA ARG A 94 13.70 14.31 -0.91
C ARG A 94 14.91 13.66 -0.25
N TYR A 95 14.74 12.43 0.23
CA TYR A 95 15.78 11.69 0.92
C TYR A 95 17.01 11.50 0.05
N TRP A 96 16.79 11.15 -1.22
CA TRP A 96 17.87 10.99 -2.18
C TRP A 96 18.52 12.30 -2.60
N TRP A 97 17.70 13.30 -2.99
CA TRP A 97 18.23 14.58 -3.45
C TRP A 97 18.98 15.33 -2.36
N ARG A 98 18.56 15.21 -1.10
CA ARG A 98 19.29 15.77 0.04
C ARG A 98 20.72 15.25 0.11
N ALA A 99 20.91 13.94 0.00
CA ALA A 99 22.24 13.33 0.04
C ALA A 99 23.06 13.71 -1.20
N GLN A 100 22.46 13.64 -2.38
CA GLN A 100 23.16 13.93 -3.63
C GLN A 100 23.62 15.39 -3.70
N VAL A 101 22.78 16.33 -3.29
CA VAL A 101 23.10 17.78 -3.26
C VAL A 101 24.15 18.08 -2.21
N SER A 102 24.04 17.50 -1.01
CA SER A 102 25.03 17.69 0.06
C SER A 102 26.41 17.13 -0.33
N LEU A 103 26.44 16.02 -1.07
CA LEU A 103 27.68 15.40 -1.52
C LEU A 103 28.37 16.22 -2.63
N ASN A 104 27.60 16.81 -3.56
CA ASN A 104 28.12 17.48 -4.76
C ASN A 104 28.28 19.00 -4.57
N GLN A 105 28.88 19.38 -3.45
CA GLN A 105 29.22 20.77 -3.13
C GLN A 105 30.40 21.27 -3.98
N PRO A 106 30.40 22.55 -4.42
CA PRO A 106 29.30 23.53 -4.35
C PRO A 106 28.29 23.43 -5.52
N ALA A 107 28.57 22.62 -6.53
CA ALA A 107 27.89 22.67 -7.83
C ALA A 107 26.39 22.36 -7.76
N PHE A 108 26.00 21.31 -7.05
CA PHE A 108 24.61 20.87 -6.99
C PHE A 108 23.73 21.82 -6.15
N PRO A 109 24.16 22.30 -4.97
CA PRO A 109 23.40 23.33 -4.26
C PRO A 109 23.21 24.62 -5.07
N LEU A 110 24.21 25.04 -5.85
CA LEU A 110 24.03 26.16 -6.78
C LEU A 110 22.96 25.86 -7.84
N ALA A 111 23.03 24.69 -8.49
CA ALA A 111 22.10 24.31 -9.55
C ALA A 111 20.67 24.05 -9.03
N TYR A 112 20.51 23.33 -7.93
CA TYR A 112 19.23 22.82 -7.48
C TYR A 112 18.60 23.66 -6.35
N CYS A 113 19.40 24.22 -5.44
CA CYS A 113 18.89 25.01 -4.32
C CYS A 113 18.84 26.52 -4.61
N THR A 114 19.85 27.04 -5.31
CA THR A 114 19.88 28.47 -5.66
C THR A 114 19.02 28.73 -6.91
N VAL A 115 19.35 28.08 -8.04
CA VAL A 115 18.62 28.26 -9.31
C VAL A 115 17.25 27.58 -9.27
N GLY A 116 17.10 26.46 -8.57
CA GLY A 116 15.81 25.77 -8.45
C GLY A 116 15.47 24.89 -9.65
N LEU A 117 16.46 24.22 -10.24
CA LEU A 117 16.22 23.29 -11.34
C LEU A 117 15.40 22.09 -10.84
N SER A 118 14.14 21.99 -11.27
CA SER A 118 13.24 20.87 -10.95
C SER A 118 12.31 20.61 -12.12
N ILE A 119 11.74 19.42 -12.17
CA ILE A 119 10.64 19.08 -13.07
C ILE A 119 9.36 18.91 -12.28
N SER A 120 8.22 19.16 -12.93
CA SER A 120 6.93 18.87 -12.33
C SER A 120 6.80 17.37 -12.04
N PRO A 121 6.31 16.97 -10.86
CA PRO A 121 6.06 15.56 -10.58
C PRO A 121 5.06 14.99 -11.59
N ALA A 122 5.34 13.80 -12.10
CA ALA A 122 4.36 13.06 -12.89
C ALA A 122 3.12 12.76 -12.03
N SER A 123 1.94 12.81 -12.64
CA SER A 123 0.70 12.43 -11.96
C SER A 123 0.75 10.94 -11.60
N THR A 124 0.80 10.63 -10.31
CA THR A 124 0.71 9.25 -9.81
C THR A 124 -0.61 8.63 -10.26
N PRO A 125 -0.59 7.48 -10.98
CA PRO A 125 -1.82 6.84 -11.41
C PRO A 125 -2.62 6.28 -10.23
N LEU A 126 -3.94 6.19 -10.38
CA LEU A 126 -4.78 5.51 -9.42
C LEU A 126 -4.37 4.03 -9.31
N PRO A 127 -4.11 3.51 -8.10
CA PRO A 127 -3.70 2.13 -7.94
C PRO A 127 -4.83 1.16 -8.30
N GLU A 128 -4.47 0.03 -8.91
CA GLU A 128 -5.38 -1.07 -9.18
C GLU A 128 -5.92 -1.66 -7.87
N VAL A 129 -7.22 -1.97 -7.85
CA VAL A 129 -7.90 -2.58 -6.71
C VAL A 129 -7.54 -4.06 -6.67
N LYS A 130 -6.75 -4.44 -5.67
CA LYS A 130 -6.35 -5.83 -5.41
C LYS A 130 -6.81 -6.27 -4.04
N VAL A 131 -7.64 -7.31 -4.01
CA VAL A 131 -8.07 -7.93 -2.75
C VAL A 131 -6.99 -8.88 -2.28
N GLU A 132 -6.51 -8.63 -1.06
CA GLU A 132 -5.55 -9.46 -0.36
C GLU A 132 -6.26 -10.66 0.27
N ALA A 133 -5.60 -11.82 0.22
CA ALA A 133 -6.00 -13.05 0.88
C ALA A 133 -4.75 -13.76 1.37
N ARG A 134 -4.64 -13.91 2.70
CA ARG A 134 -3.48 -14.51 3.35
C ARG A 134 -3.92 -15.68 4.23
N PRO A 135 -3.06 -16.70 4.45
CA PRO A 135 -3.38 -17.82 5.33
C PRO A 135 -3.85 -17.40 6.72
N PHE A 136 -3.19 -16.40 7.32
CA PHE A 136 -3.53 -15.90 8.66
C PHE A 136 -4.86 -15.12 8.74
N PHE A 137 -5.55 -14.89 7.62
CA PHE A 137 -6.93 -14.36 7.64
C PHE A 137 -7.94 -15.44 8.04
N PHE A 138 -7.51 -16.70 8.05
CA PHE A 138 -8.33 -17.85 8.39
C PHE A 138 -7.88 -18.42 9.74
N PRO A 139 -8.78 -19.11 10.47
CA PRO A 139 -8.41 -19.77 11.72
C PRO A 139 -7.28 -20.79 11.53
N ASP A 140 -6.58 -21.13 12.61
CA ASP A 140 -5.52 -22.12 12.58
C ASP A 140 -6.00 -23.50 12.12
N GLY A 141 -5.16 -24.22 11.36
CA GLY A 141 -5.47 -25.54 10.81
C GLY A 141 -6.23 -25.52 9.47
N TYR A 142 -6.53 -24.33 8.93
CA TYR A 142 -7.19 -24.20 7.64
C TYR A 142 -6.19 -23.85 6.51
N THR A 143 -6.21 -24.62 5.43
CA THR A 143 -5.46 -24.33 4.20
C THR A 143 -6.28 -23.48 3.26
N LEU A 144 -5.67 -22.41 2.71
CA LEU A 144 -6.31 -21.60 1.66
C LEU A 144 -6.58 -22.47 0.42
N PRO A 145 -7.83 -22.59 -0.05
CA PRO A 145 -8.15 -23.37 -1.25
C PRO A 145 -7.58 -22.75 -2.53
N LEU A 146 -7.29 -21.44 -2.48
CA LEU A 146 -6.83 -20.63 -3.60
C LEU A 146 -5.47 -20.00 -3.28
N PRO A 147 -4.66 -19.60 -4.27
CA PRO A 147 -3.37 -18.98 -4.00
C PRO A 147 -3.54 -17.67 -3.21
N ALA A 148 -2.69 -17.50 -2.20
CA ALA A 148 -2.65 -16.28 -1.41
C ALA A 148 -2.25 -15.09 -2.29
N THR A 149 -2.93 -13.95 -2.10
CA THR A 149 -2.57 -12.68 -2.72
C THR A 149 -1.89 -11.78 -1.69
N LEU A 150 -0.99 -10.91 -2.17
CA LEU A 150 -0.29 -9.95 -1.32
C LEU A 150 -1.12 -8.67 -1.17
N ALA A 151 -0.77 -7.85 -0.17
CA ALA A 151 -1.34 -6.53 0.01
C ALA A 151 -1.24 -5.68 -1.26
N ALA A 152 -2.25 -4.86 -1.56
CA ALA A 152 -2.28 -4.05 -2.78
C ALA A 152 -1.13 -3.03 -2.88
N SER A 153 -0.65 -2.54 -1.74
CA SER A 153 0.54 -1.69 -1.64
C SER A 153 1.88 -2.44 -1.79
N ARG A 154 1.86 -3.78 -1.80
CA ARG A 154 3.09 -4.56 -1.86
C ARG A 154 3.78 -4.29 -3.19
N GLY A 155 4.97 -3.73 -3.08
CA GLY A 155 5.83 -3.38 -4.19
C GLY A 155 5.41 -2.13 -4.97
N THR A 156 4.54 -1.29 -4.41
CA THR A 156 4.17 0.01 -5.00
C THR A 156 4.94 1.19 -4.39
N HIS A 157 5.77 0.93 -3.38
CA HIS A 157 6.67 1.89 -2.72
C HIS A 157 7.91 2.18 -3.56
N ARG A 158 7.68 2.93 -4.64
CA ARG A 158 8.72 3.44 -5.55
C ARG A 158 8.19 4.65 -6.30
N LEU A 159 9.10 5.43 -6.88
CA LEU A 159 8.74 6.39 -7.90
C LEU A 159 8.17 5.71 -9.14
N ASP A 160 7.18 6.35 -9.78
CA ASP A 160 6.63 5.86 -11.05
C ASP A 160 7.63 6.07 -12.20
N GLN A 161 8.46 7.13 -12.10
CA GLN A 161 9.53 7.44 -13.04
C GLN A 161 10.73 8.01 -12.28
N TYR A 162 11.91 7.60 -12.69
CA TYR A 162 13.18 8.07 -12.15
C TYR A 162 13.82 9.02 -13.16
N TRP A 163 14.03 10.27 -12.71
CA TRP A 163 14.60 11.33 -13.53
C TRP A 163 15.90 11.86 -12.91
N PRO A 164 16.85 12.35 -13.71
CA PRO A 164 18.07 12.99 -13.22
C PRO A 164 17.82 14.43 -12.72
N LEU A 165 16.56 14.84 -12.58
CA LEU A 165 16.13 16.14 -12.06
C LEU A 165 15.12 15.93 -10.92
N PRO A 166 15.13 16.80 -9.89
CA PRO A 166 14.18 16.69 -8.78
C PRO A 166 12.73 16.79 -9.25
N GLN A 167 11.90 15.87 -8.77
CA GLN A 167 10.44 15.87 -8.97
C GLN A 167 9.67 16.53 -7.81
N VAL A 168 10.39 17.15 -6.88
CA VAL A 168 9.84 17.88 -5.73
C VAL A 168 10.37 19.32 -5.75
N PRO A 169 9.66 20.28 -5.13
CA PRO A 169 10.15 21.65 -4.98
C PRO A 169 11.54 21.70 -4.32
N LYS A 170 12.32 22.76 -4.56
CA LYS A 170 13.66 22.87 -3.97
C LYS A 170 13.61 22.98 -2.44
N GLU A 171 12.56 23.61 -1.91
CA GLU A 171 12.34 23.81 -0.47
C GLU A 171 12.20 22.47 0.26
N ASP A 172 11.82 21.43 -0.46
CA ASP A 172 11.56 20.09 0.08
C ASP A 172 12.86 19.29 0.38
N PHE A 173 14.01 19.64 -0.22
CA PHE A 173 15.28 18.92 -0.01
C PHE A 173 16.51 19.82 0.24
N CYS A 174 16.41 21.12 0.01
CA CYS A 174 17.48 22.09 0.22
C CYS A 174 17.48 22.74 1.61
N ASP A 175 16.63 22.29 2.53
CA ASP A 175 16.40 22.88 3.84
C ASP A 175 17.66 22.83 4.75
N GLY A 176 18.37 23.95 4.87
CA GLY A 176 19.64 23.99 5.59
C GLY A 176 20.79 23.32 4.84
N VAL A 177 20.73 23.24 3.51
CA VAL A 177 21.93 23.05 2.68
C VAL A 177 22.42 24.42 2.22
N ASP A 178 23.54 24.86 2.75
CA ASP A 178 24.24 26.04 2.27
C ASP A 178 25.29 25.68 1.21
N VAL A 179 25.69 26.66 0.41
CA VAL A 179 26.78 26.49 -0.57
C VAL A 179 28.11 26.53 0.18
N GLU A 180 28.83 25.42 0.15
CA GLU A 180 30.14 25.26 0.78
C GLU A 180 31.23 25.12 -0.29
N LEU A 181 32.18 26.06 -0.33
CA LEU A 181 33.36 25.97 -1.20
C LEU A 181 34.47 25.10 -0.60
N LEU A 182 34.46 24.95 0.72
CA LEU A 182 35.40 24.13 1.48
C LEU A 182 34.61 23.19 2.41
N PRO A 183 35.14 21.99 2.68
CA PRO A 183 36.40 21.45 2.19
C PRO A 183 36.35 21.02 0.71
N ILE A 184 37.52 20.99 0.06
CA ILE A 184 37.64 20.45 -1.30
C ILE A 184 37.35 18.95 -1.26
N MET A 185 36.36 18.50 -2.05
CA MET A 185 35.94 17.10 -2.09
C MET A 185 36.85 16.23 -2.95
N ALA A 186 37.35 16.78 -4.07
CA ALA A 186 38.19 16.06 -5.00
C ALA A 186 39.15 17.00 -5.72
N ILE A 187 40.32 16.47 -6.11
CA ILE A 187 41.17 17.09 -7.12
C ILE A 187 40.90 16.35 -8.44
N PRO A 188 40.26 16.98 -9.43
CA PRO A 188 39.97 16.32 -10.70
C PRO A 188 41.26 15.98 -11.46
N PRO A 189 41.28 14.90 -12.26
CA PRO A 189 42.42 14.54 -13.07
C PRO A 189 42.53 15.50 -14.26
N PHE A 190 43.73 15.62 -14.83
CA PHE A 190 43.95 16.50 -15.98
C PHE A 190 44.97 15.94 -16.97
N CYS A 191 44.87 16.41 -18.22
CA CYS A 191 45.90 16.22 -19.24
C CYS A 191 46.48 17.56 -19.67
N VAL A 192 47.78 17.60 -19.93
CA VAL A 192 48.45 18.73 -20.57
C VAL A 192 48.79 18.31 -21.99
N ALA A 193 48.22 19.01 -22.97
CA ALA A 193 48.49 18.82 -24.38
C ALA A 193 49.27 20.03 -24.92
N VAL A 194 50.43 19.79 -25.51
CA VAL A 194 51.27 20.78 -26.16
C VAL A 194 51.19 20.55 -27.67
N ASP A 195 50.27 21.26 -28.31
CA ASP A 195 49.84 20.99 -29.69
C ASP A 195 51.02 21.07 -30.69
N PHE A 196 51.99 21.96 -30.44
CA PHE A 196 53.15 22.15 -31.32
C PHE A 196 54.30 21.17 -31.10
N LEU A 197 54.30 20.43 -29.98
CA LEU A 197 55.25 19.34 -29.71
C LEU A 197 54.62 17.96 -29.92
N ASN A 198 53.33 17.91 -30.29
CA ASN A 198 52.53 16.68 -30.32
C ASN A 198 52.71 15.85 -29.04
N PHE A 199 52.75 16.53 -27.89
CA PHE A 199 52.99 15.94 -26.59
C PHE A 199 51.73 16.02 -25.76
N GLU A 200 51.29 14.89 -25.23
CA GLU A 200 50.20 14.81 -24.25
C GLU A 200 50.69 14.05 -23.03
N TRP A 201 50.53 14.65 -21.86
CA TRP A 201 50.78 14.00 -20.58
C TRP A 201 49.54 14.09 -19.72
N CYS A 202 49.07 12.95 -19.25
CA CYS A 202 47.90 12.85 -18.41
C CYS A 202 48.28 12.37 -17.01
N THR A 203 47.56 12.85 -16.02
CA THR A 203 47.68 12.34 -14.67
C THR A 203 47.20 10.89 -14.59
N PRO A 204 47.72 10.07 -13.66
CA PRO A 204 47.20 8.72 -13.42
C PRO A 204 45.69 8.74 -13.20
N GLY A 205 44.97 7.79 -13.81
CA GLY A 205 43.52 7.68 -13.69
C GLY A 205 42.71 8.63 -14.59
N TYR A 206 43.35 9.48 -15.42
CA TYR A 206 42.59 10.28 -16.39
C TYR A 206 41.86 9.40 -17.42
N PRO A 207 40.57 9.64 -17.73
CA PRO A 207 39.69 10.65 -17.14
C PRO A 207 38.88 10.15 -15.92
N ASP A 208 38.91 8.86 -15.63
CA ASP A 208 37.90 8.16 -14.82
C ASP A 208 38.08 8.24 -13.29
N GLU A 209 39.25 8.63 -12.78
CA GLU A 209 39.52 8.73 -11.34
C GLU A 209 40.11 10.08 -10.93
N PRO A 210 39.63 10.70 -9.84
CA PRO A 210 40.26 11.90 -9.30
C PRO A 210 41.62 11.57 -8.70
N LEU A 211 42.55 12.53 -8.81
CA LEU A 211 43.89 12.45 -8.23
C LEU A 211 43.86 12.24 -6.71
N TRP A 212 42.85 12.83 -6.08
CA TRP A 212 42.59 12.72 -4.65
C TRP A 212 41.10 12.93 -4.40
N PHE A 213 40.57 12.20 -3.42
CA PHE A 213 39.18 12.31 -2.99
C PHE A 213 39.07 12.20 -1.47
N ASN A 214 38.28 13.07 -0.86
CA ASN A 214 38.07 13.10 0.58
C ASN A 214 36.94 12.13 0.98
N GLU A 215 37.27 10.85 1.10
CA GLU A 215 36.31 9.80 1.48
C GLU A 215 35.64 10.06 2.84
N ASN A 216 36.37 10.60 3.81
CA ASN A 216 35.85 10.86 5.16
C ASN A 216 34.79 11.96 5.13
N GLU A 217 35.06 13.06 4.43
CA GLU A 217 34.09 14.14 4.27
C GLU A 217 32.87 13.68 3.48
N ALA A 218 33.08 12.92 2.39
CA ALA A 218 31.99 12.38 1.59
C ALA A 218 31.06 11.50 2.44
N SER A 219 31.64 10.62 3.27
CA SER A 219 30.89 9.78 4.19
C SER A 219 30.15 10.61 5.24
N ASP A 220 30.79 11.62 5.84
CA ASP A 220 30.18 12.48 6.85
C ASP A 220 28.99 13.27 6.26
N LYS A 221 29.12 13.85 5.07
CA LYS A 221 28.01 14.55 4.40
C LYS A 221 26.85 13.62 4.09
N VAL A 222 27.11 12.40 3.61
CA VAL A 222 26.04 11.42 3.35
C VAL A 222 25.39 10.95 4.64
N GLN A 223 26.16 10.71 5.71
CA GLN A 223 25.61 10.33 7.02
C GLN A 223 24.75 11.45 7.62
N LYS A 224 25.19 12.71 7.54
CA LYS A 224 24.40 13.87 7.97
C LYS A 224 23.11 13.99 7.18
N ALA A 225 23.15 13.79 5.86
CA ALA A 225 21.96 13.77 5.01
C ALA A 225 20.98 12.64 5.38
N ILE A 226 21.49 11.44 5.65
CA ILE A 226 20.69 10.30 6.13
C ILE A 226 20.00 10.65 7.45
N GLN A 227 20.77 11.15 8.43
CA GLN A 227 20.22 11.53 9.73
C GLN A 227 19.18 12.65 9.61
N HIS A 228 19.42 13.62 8.74
CA HIS A 228 18.48 14.70 8.46
C HIS A 228 17.17 14.17 7.87
N GLY A 229 17.25 13.33 6.84
CA GLY A 229 16.06 12.76 6.22
C GLY A 229 15.23 11.90 7.18
N LEU A 230 15.87 11.14 8.06
CA LEU A 230 15.17 10.35 9.08
C LEU A 230 14.60 11.21 10.22
N LYS A 231 15.19 12.37 10.52
CA LYS A 231 14.71 13.27 11.59
C LYS A 231 13.66 14.27 11.13
N GLN A 232 13.74 14.75 9.89
CA GLN A 232 12.86 15.78 9.34
C GLN A 232 11.83 15.21 8.37
N TYR A 233 12.28 14.51 7.33
CA TYR A 233 11.38 14.05 6.26
C TYR A 233 10.51 12.88 6.68
N PHE A 234 10.95 12.03 7.61
CA PHE A 234 10.13 10.92 8.10
C PHE A 234 8.90 11.39 8.92
N PRO A 235 9.02 12.31 9.88
CA PRO A 235 7.83 12.92 10.50
C PRO A 235 6.89 13.58 9.50
N GLU A 236 7.42 14.28 8.49
CA GLU A 236 6.62 14.89 7.43
C GLU A 236 5.90 13.84 6.57
N TYR A 237 6.57 12.73 6.26
CA TYR A 237 5.95 11.58 5.59
C TYR A 237 4.76 11.03 6.39
N GLN A 238 4.92 10.86 7.71
CA GLN A 238 3.82 10.44 8.58
C GLN A 238 2.69 11.48 8.61
N ALA A 239 3.02 12.77 8.60
CA ALA A 239 2.01 13.84 8.53
C ALA A 239 1.23 13.82 7.20
N ASP A 240 1.91 13.61 6.07
CA ASP A 240 1.29 13.48 4.75
C ASP A 240 0.39 12.24 4.68
N VAL A 241 0.83 11.12 5.28
CA VAL A 241 0.02 9.90 5.44
C VAL A 241 -1.24 10.19 6.25
N MET A 242 -1.13 10.84 7.41
CA MET A 242 -2.28 11.17 8.25
C MET A 242 -3.24 12.14 7.56
N LYS A 243 -2.73 13.09 6.78
CA LYS A 243 -3.53 13.99 5.94
C LYS A 243 -4.28 13.22 4.85
N ALA A 244 -3.64 12.24 4.22
CA ALA A 244 -4.29 11.39 3.22
C ALA A 244 -5.42 10.54 3.84
N LEU A 245 -5.24 10.13 5.10
CA LEU A 245 -6.19 9.32 5.86
C LEU A 245 -7.32 10.13 6.50
N ALA A 246 -7.31 11.46 6.34
CA ALA A 246 -8.42 12.29 6.79
C ALA A 246 -9.71 11.92 6.03
N PRO A 247 -10.87 11.90 6.73
CA PRO A 247 -12.15 11.69 6.08
C PRO A 247 -12.37 12.71 4.96
N GLN A 248 -12.86 12.24 3.82
CA GLN A 248 -13.13 13.05 2.64
C GLN A 248 -14.58 12.80 2.22
N LEU A 249 -15.41 13.84 2.24
CA LEU A 249 -16.84 13.75 1.94
C LEU A 249 -17.13 14.66 0.75
N ASP A 250 -16.81 14.20 -0.46
CA ASP A 250 -17.27 14.88 -1.68
C ASP A 250 -18.52 14.16 -2.21
N ILE A 251 -19.68 14.76 -1.91
CA ILE A 251 -21.02 14.26 -2.25
C ILE A 251 -21.71 15.21 -3.23
N SER A 252 -20.94 16.10 -3.86
CA SER A 252 -21.48 17.13 -4.77
C SER A 252 -22.27 16.53 -5.94
N GLN A 253 -21.93 15.30 -6.36
CA GLN A 253 -22.69 14.49 -7.32
C GLN A 253 -22.83 13.06 -6.77
N PRO A 254 -24.03 12.58 -6.40
CA PRO A 254 -24.22 11.28 -5.76
C PRO A 254 -23.69 10.08 -6.57
N THR A 255 -23.74 10.17 -7.90
CA THR A 255 -23.26 9.13 -8.82
C THR A 255 -21.75 9.19 -9.07
N GLN A 256 -21.06 10.23 -8.60
CA GLN A 256 -19.61 10.41 -8.69
C GLN A 256 -19.00 10.72 -7.31
N ALA A 257 -19.72 10.37 -6.24
CA ALA A 257 -19.33 10.74 -4.89
C ALA A 257 -17.99 10.09 -4.54
N LYS A 258 -17.03 10.91 -4.10
CA LYS A 258 -15.73 10.47 -3.61
C LYS A 258 -15.73 10.57 -2.11
N VAL A 259 -16.19 9.49 -1.49
CA VAL A 259 -16.35 9.40 -0.05
C VAL A 259 -15.30 8.46 0.51
N PHE A 260 -14.52 8.97 1.45
CA PHE A 260 -13.65 8.21 2.31
C PHE A 260 -14.04 8.48 3.76
N ALA A 261 -14.64 7.48 4.39
CA ALA A 261 -15.12 7.52 5.77
C ALA A 261 -14.43 6.41 6.59
N PRO A 262 -13.15 6.61 6.95
CA PRO A 262 -12.42 5.65 7.76
C PRO A 262 -12.81 5.78 9.24
N LEU A 263 -12.60 4.70 9.97
CA LEU A 263 -12.54 4.72 11.42
C LEU A 263 -11.16 4.14 11.84
N PRO A 264 -10.45 4.73 12.80
CA PRO A 264 -9.19 4.21 13.31
C PRO A 264 -9.48 3.15 14.38
N TRP A 265 -8.95 1.93 14.20
CA TRP A 265 -8.94 0.89 15.23
C TRP A 265 -7.55 0.83 15.84
N ALA A 266 -7.44 1.29 17.09
CA ALA A 266 -6.18 1.47 17.79
C ALA A 266 -5.16 2.34 17.00
N ALA A 267 -4.02 2.66 17.63
CA ALA A 267 -3.05 3.58 17.06
C ALA A 267 -2.51 3.09 15.68
N HIS A 268 -2.29 4.02 14.75
CA HIS A 268 -1.59 3.80 13.47
C HIS A 268 -0.07 3.62 13.71
N LEU A 269 0.27 2.67 14.57
CA LEU A 269 1.62 2.25 14.91
C LEU A 269 1.84 0.83 14.43
N SER A 270 3.10 0.46 14.19
CA SER A 270 3.39 -0.90 13.72
C SER A 270 2.90 -1.97 14.70
N GLY A 271 2.10 -2.92 14.21
CA GLY A 271 1.55 -4.03 14.99
C GLY A 271 0.37 -3.71 15.91
N ALA A 272 0.02 -2.43 16.07
CA ALA A 272 -0.99 -1.94 17.01
C ALA A 272 -2.43 -1.98 16.46
N GLY A 273 -2.62 -1.79 15.16
CA GLY A 273 -3.96 -1.78 14.55
C GLY A 273 -3.94 -1.40 13.07
N THR A 274 -5.13 -1.12 12.54
CA THR A 274 -5.33 -0.65 11.17
C THR A 274 -6.39 0.44 11.17
N ILE A 275 -6.23 1.40 10.28
CA ILE A 275 -7.36 2.23 9.87
C ILE A 275 -8.18 1.40 8.91
N LEU A 276 -9.50 1.40 9.11
CA LEU A 276 -10.43 0.56 8.38
C LEU A 276 -11.55 1.43 7.82
N ALA A 277 -11.88 1.21 6.54
CA ALA A 277 -13.04 1.78 5.90
C ALA A 277 -13.83 0.67 5.24
N ALA A 278 -15.15 0.59 5.48
CA ALA A 278 -16.03 -0.25 4.68
C ALA A 278 -16.04 0.29 3.25
N VAL A 279 -16.00 -0.57 2.24
CA VAL A 279 -15.93 -0.17 0.83
C VAL A 279 -17.15 -0.67 0.10
N ALA A 280 -17.77 0.21 -0.67
CA ALA A 280 -18.78 -0.15 -1.65
C ALA A 280 -18.36 0.43 -3.00
N ASP A 281 -18.59 -0.34 -4.05
CA ASP A 281 -18.42 0.12 -5.42
C ASP A 281 -19.79 0.45 -6.02
N LEU A 282 -19.87 1.62 -6.65
CA LEU A 282 -21.08 2.11 -7.30
C LEU A 282 -20.98 2.00 -8.84
N ASP A 283 -19.81 1.68 -9.40
CA ASP A 283 -19.58 1.53 -10.85
C ASP A 283 -19.56 0.04 -11.28
N ILE A 284 -20.72 -0.42 -11.71
CA ILE A 284 -21.02 -1.83 -12.01
C ILE A 284 -20.40 -2.28 -13.36
N SER A 285 -19.93 -1.36 -14.21
CA SER A 285 -19.61 -1.64 -15.62
C SER A 285 -18.31 -2.42 -15.90
N ARG A 286 -17.38 -2.52 -14.94
CA ARG A 286 -15.98 -2.95 -15.22
C ARG A 286 -15.67 -4.45 -15.06
N ASN A 287 -16.68 -5.28 -14.76
CA ASN A 287 -16.43 -6.51 -13.99
C ASN A 287 -16.80 -7.84 -14.68
N ALA A 288 -17.25 -7.79 -15.94
CA ALA A 288 -17.76 -8.95 -16.68
C ALA A 288 -16.73 -10.07 -16.91
N GLN A 289 -15.47 -9.74 -17.21
CA GLN A 289 -14.40 -10.74 -17.40
C GLN A 289 -14.01 -11.44 -16.10
N THR A 290 -14.06 -10.72 -14.98
CA THR A 290 -13.75 -11.24 -13.65
C THR A 290 -14.72 -12.35 -13.25
N LEU A 291 -16.02 -12.16 -13.53
CA LEU A 291 -17.06 -13.18 -13.29
C LEU A 291 -16.82 -14.48 -14.07
N ARG A 292 -16.41 -14.39 -15.34
CA ARG A 292 -16.09 -15.59 -16.14
C ARG A 292 -14.91 -16.37 -15.54
N LYS A 293 -13.83 -15.67 -15.19
CA LYS A 293 -12.65 -16.28 -14.56
C LYS A 293 -12.99 -16.96 -13.24
N MET A 294 -13.86 -16.36 -12.42
CA MET A 294 -14.33 -16.96 -11.17
C MET A 294 -15.11 -18.24 -11.40
N ALA A 295 -16.03 -18.24 -12.35
CA ALA A 295 -16.83 -19.41 -12.67
C ALA A 295 -15.95 -20.58 -13.12
N ASP A 296 -14.93 -20.31 -13.93
CA ASP A 296 -13.97 -21.30 -14.38
C ASP A 296 -13.13 -21.83 -13.22
N LEU A 297 -12.65 -20.96 -12.33
CA LEU A 297 -11.91 -21.36 -11.12
C LEU A 297 -12.76 -22.21 -10.17
N LEU A 298 -14.03 -21.86 -9.97
CA LEU A 298 -14.97 -22.63 -9.15
C LEU A 298 -15.26 -24.01 -9.75
N ARG A 299 -15.37 -24.13 -11.07
CA ARG A 299 -15.53 -25.42 -11.75
C ARG A 299 -14.30 -26.31 -11.59
N GLN A 300 -13.12 -25.70 -11.63
CA GLN A 300 -11.84 -26.40 -11.50
C GLN A 300 -11.49 -26.71 -10.04
N ALA A 301 -12.19 -26.12 -9.07
CA ALA A 301 -11.95 -26.37 -7.65
C ALA A 301 -12.24 -27.83 -7.28
N ASN A 302 -11.28 -28.48 -6.61
CA ASN A 302 -11.41 -29.85 -6.16
C ASN A 302 -12.21 -29.94 -4.85
N LEU A 303 -13.52 -29.77 -4.97
CA LEU A 303 -14.47 -29.83 -3.86
C LEU A 303 -14.96 -31.26 -3.60
N GLY A 304 -15.33 -31.55 -2.35
CA GLY A 304 -16.05 -32.77 -1.97
C GLY A 304 -17.43 -32.87 -2.64
N LYS A 305 -18.01 -34.08 -2.66
CA LYS A 305 -19.28 -34.35 -3.38
C LYS A 305 -20.46 -33.52 -2.82
N LEU A 306 -20.50 -33.31 -1.51
CA LEU A 306 -21.57 -32.54 -0.86
C LEU A 306 -21.41 -31.03 -1.17
N GLU A 307 -20.19 -30.51 -1.07
CA GLU A 307 -19.87 -29.12 -1.36
C GLU A 307 -20.13 -28.78 -2.82
N LYS A 308 -19.77 -29.65 -3.76
CA LYS A 308 -20.11 -29.50 -5.19
C LYS A 308 -21.62 -29.42 -5.43
N GLY A 309 -22.40 -30.24 -4.72
CA GLY A 309 -23.85 -30.27 -4.85
C GLY A 309 -24.56 -29.03 -4.26
N LEU A 310 -23.95 -28.37 -3.27
CA LEU A 310 -24.49 -27.16 -2.62
C LEU A 310 -23.95 -25.85 -3.22
N LEU A 311 -22.80 -25.89 -3.88
CA LEU A 311 -22.12 -24.73 -4.48
C LEU A 311 -23.04 -23.94 -5.43
N ILE A 312 -23.64 -24.64 -6.38
CA ILE A 312 -24.50 -24.05 -7.42
C ILE A 312 -25.78 -23.46 -6.81
N PRO A 313 -26.55 -24.17 -5.98
CA PRO A 313 -27.72 -23.59 -5.32
C PRO A 313 -27.38 -22.38 -4.45
N TYR A 314 -26.27 -22.43 -3.73
CA TYR A 314 -25.84 -21.37 -2.82
C TYR A 314 -25.47 -20.08 -3.56
N TYR A 315 -24.67 -20.19 -4.62
CA TYR A 315 -24.23 -19.03 -5.39
C TYR A 315 -25.13 -18.64 -6.55
N GLY A 316 -26.01 -19.54 -6.98
CA GLY A 316 -26.94 -19.30 -8.07
C GLY A 316 -27.84 -18.09 -7.81
N GLN A 317 -28.17 -17.82 -6.53
CA GLN A 317 -28.92 -16.62 -6.16
C GLN A 317 -28.11 -15.33 -6.39
N SER A 318 -26.83 -15.31 -6.00
CA SER A 318 -25.93 -14.18 -6.26
C SER A 318 -25.72 -13.94 -7.75
N PHE A 319 -25.54 -15.00 -8.54
CA PHE A 319 -25.48 -14.89 -10.00
C PHE A 319 -26.80 -14.38 -10.58
N LEU A 320 -27.94 -14.90 -10.13
CA LEU A 320 -29.25 -14.40 -10.58
C LEU A 320 -29.41 -12.90 -10.27
N ALA A 321 -29.02 -12.44 -9.08
CA ALA A 321 -29.06 -11.03 -8.71
C ALA A 321 -28.16 -10.19 -9.61
N LEU A 322 -26.92 -10.63 -9.86
CA LEU A 322 -26.01 -9.95 -10.79
C LEU A 322 -26.54 -9.91 -12.22
N SER A 323 -27.22 -10.96 -12.69
CA SER A 323 -27.77 -11.02 -14.06
C SER A 323 -28.85 -9.98 -14.34
N ARG A 324 -29.49 -9.45 -13.28
CA ARG A 324 -30.49 -8.38 -13.37
C ARG A 324 -29.86 -7.01 -13.59
N LEU A 325 -28.55 -6.88 -13.45
CA LEU A 325 -27.82 -5.65 -13.72
C LEU A 325 -27.40 -5.65 -15.19
N ALA A 326 -27.77 -4.58 -15.92
CA ALA A 326 -27.50 -4.41 -17.35
C ALA A 326 -26.05 -4.75 -17.81
N PRO A 327 -24.95 -4.44 -17.08
CA PRO A 327 -23.61 -4.80 -17.54
C PRO A 327 -23.25 -6.30 -17.42
N PHE A 328 -24.08 -7.11 -16.74
CA PHE A 328 -23.80 -8.52 -16.47
C PHE A 328 -24.78 -9.50 -17.14
N ASP A 329 -25.87 -9.00 -17.72
CA ASP A 329 -26.94 -9.81 -18.33
C ASP A 329 -26.41 -10.85 -19.35
N SER A 330 -25.51 -10.41 -20.22
CA SER A 330 -24.89 -11.16 -21.32
C SER A 330 -23.81 -12.13 -20.89
N VAL A 331 -23.34 -12.01 -19.63
CA VAL A 331 -22.34 -12.91 -19.06
C VAL A 331 -22.99 -13.93 -18.13
N VAL A 332 -23.91 -13.48 -17.28
CA VAL A 332 -24.39 -14.30 -16.18
C VAL A 332 -25.51 -15.25 -16.61
N GLY A 333 -26.33 -14.90 -17.60
CA GLY A 333 -27.32 -15.81 -18.17
C GLY A 333 -26.71 -17.13 -18.70
N PRO A 334 -25.71 -17.07 -19.60
CA PRO A 334 -24.98 -18.25 -20.05
C PRO A 334 -24.25 -18.98 -18.92
N LEU A 335 -23.72 -18.24 -17.94
CA LEU A 335 -23.05 -18.81 -16.76
C LEU A 335 -24.01 -19.66 -15.93
N CYS A 336 -25.21 -19.15 -15.70
CA CYS A 336 -26.28 -19.83 -14.98
C CYS A 336 -26.75 -21.09 -15.71
N GLN A 337 -26.85 -21.06 -17.05
CA GLN A 337 -27.17 -22.25 -17.84
C GLN A 337 -26.05 -23.30 -17.76
N ALA A 338 -24.79 -22.86 -17.88
CA ALA A 338 -23.63 -23.75 -17.84
C ALA A 338 -23.28 -24.27 -16.43
N LEU A 339 -23.87 -23.70 -15.38
CA LEU A 339 -23.78 -24.20 -13.99
C LEU A 339 -24.98 -25.07 -13.60
N GLY A 340 -25.89 -25.42 -14.51
CA GLY A 340 -27.04 -26.28 -14.21
C GLY A 340 -28.29 -25.56 -13.73
N GLY A 341 -28.38 -24.24 -13.92
CA GLY A 341 -29.56 -23.40 -13.70
C GLY A 341 -29.53 -22.62 -12.38
N CYS A 342 -29.58 -21.29 -12.47
CA CYS A 342 -29.84 -20.40 -11.32
C CYS A 342 -31.36 -20.18 -11.18
N ALA A 343 -32.10 -21.17 -10.67
CA ALA A 343 -33.53 -21.01 -10.42
C ALA A 343 -33.80 -20.44 -9.02
N GLU A 344 -34.83 -19.60 -8.89
CA GLU A 344 -35.35 -19.20 -7.58
C GLU A 344 -35.83 -20.46 -6.83
N GLY A 345 -35.49 -20.58 -5.54
CA GLY A 345 -35.84 -21.74 -4.72
C GLY A 345 -34.94 -22.98 -4.87
N LEU A 346 -33.95 -22.96 -5.78
CA LEU A 346 -33.01 -24.08 -5.95
C LEU A 346 -32.18 -24.35 -4.67
N LEU A 347 -31.85 -23.29 -3.93
CA LEU A 347 -31.17 -23.38 -2.64
C LEU A 347 -32.02 -24.11 -1.60
N ASP A 348 -33.29 -23.72 -1.44
CA ASP A 348 -34.20 -24.36 -0.49
C ASP A 348 -34.41 -25.84 -0.82
N GLN A 349 -34.54 -26.17 -2.11
CA GLN A 349 -34.67 -27.55 -2.56
C GLN A 349 -33.39 -28.35 -2.29
N ALA A 350 -32.22 -27.76 -2.56
CA ALA A 350 -30.93 -28.40 -2.29
C ALA A 350 -30.69 -28.59 -0.79
N LEU A 351 -31.05 -27.62 0.05
CA LEU A 351 -30.96 -27.74 1.50
C LEU A 351 -31.89 -28.81 2.05
N ARG A 352 -33.13 -28.88 1.59
CA ARG A 352 -34.07 -29.96 1.96
C ARG A 352 -33.55 -31.33 1.55
N THR A 353 -33.00 -31.44 0.34
CA THR A 353 -32.44 -32.70 -0.18
C THR A 353 -31.19 -33.10 0.60
N ALA A 354 -30.30 -32.17 0.90
CA ALA A 354 -29.11 -32.42 1.70
C ALA A 354 -29.49 -32.81 3.14
N ALA A 355 -30.51 -32.17 3.74
CA ALA A 355 -31.00 -32.54 5.07
C ALA A 355 -31.65 -33.92 5.11
N ALA A 356 -32.27 -34.35 4.01
CA ALA A 356 -32.86 -35.66 3.87
C ALA A 356 -31.84 -36.78 3.59
N THR A 357 -30.70 -36.46 2.97
CA THR A 357 -29.72 -37.45 2.48
C THR A 357 -28.44 -37.54 3.31
N SER A 358 -28.18 -36.58 4.19
CA SER A 358 -27.00 -36.57 5.05
C SER A 358 -27.36 -36.20 6.49
N ASN A 359 -26.58 -36.69 7.45
CA ASN A 359 -26.67 -36.34 8.88
C ASN A 359 -26.25 -34.86 9.11
N LEU A 360 -27.03 -33.96 8.52
CA LEU A 360 -26.94 -32.51 8.68
C LEU A 360 -27.28 -32.06 10.11
N SER A 361 -27.64 -32.97 11.02
CA SER A 361 -27.70 -32.71 12.46
C SER A 361 -26.39 -32.14 13.02
N GLY A 362 -25.24 -32.41 12.37
CA GLY A 362 -23.94 -31.78 12.66
C GLY A 362 -23.70 -30.39 12.03
N LEU A 363 -24.67 -29.78 11.33
CA LEU A 363 -24.66 -28.35 10.96
C LEU A 363 -25.01 -27.44 12.15
N LYS A 364 -25.59 -28.00 13.22
CA LYS A 364 -25.94 -27.26 14.43
C LYS A 364 -24.78 -27.09 15.40
N ALA A 365 -23.65 -27.77 15.19
CA ALA A 365 -22.47 -27.59 16.02
C ALA A 365 -21.72 -26.32 15.56
N PRO A 366 -21.75 -25.23 16.35
CA PRO A 366 -21.07 -24.00 15.98
C PRO A 366 -19.56 -24.24 16.04
N TYR A 367 -18.89 -24.24 14.90
CA TYR A 367 -17.44 -24.01 14.90
C TYR A 367 -17.10 -22.56 15.33
N ALA A 368 -18.11 -21.68 15.36
CA ALA A 368 -18.26 -20.54 16.26
C ALA A 368 -19.73 -20.07 16.14
N PRO A 369 -20.31 -19.34 17.11
CA PRO A 369 -21.63 -18.71 16.94
C PRO A 369 -21.63 -17.88 15.65
N GLY A 370 -22.56 -18.18 14.73
CA GLY A 370 -22.65 -17.52 13.40
C GLY A 370 -22.09 -18.33 12.22
N PHE A 371 -21.37 -19.44 12.43
CA PHE A 371 -20.86 -20.27 11.34
C PHE A 371 -21.91 -21.26 10.82
N TRP A 372 -22.59 -20.93 9.72
CA TRP A 372 -23.23 -21.94 8.88
C TRP A 372 -22.17 -22.70 8.07
N LYS A 373 -22.24 -24.03 7.90
CA LYS A 373 -21.29 -24.72 7.00
C LYS A 373 -21.35 -24.20 5.56
N LEU A 374 -22.45 -23.57 5.14
CA LEU A 374 -22.57 -22.92 3.84
C LEU A 374 -21.70 -21.66 3.73
N GLU A 375 -21.44 -20.94 4.82
CA GLU A 375 -20.49 -19.81 4.85
C GLU A 375 -19.05 -20.27 4.57
N GLN A 376 -18.75 -21.57 4.73
CA GLN A 376 -17.45 -22.11 4.31
C GLN A 376 -17.33 -22.20 2.80
N LEU A 377 -18.44 -22.29 2.06
CA LEU A 377 -18.39 -22.29 0.60
C LEU A 377 -17.78 -20.98 0.09
N LYS A 378 -18.08 -19.85 0.75
CA LYS A 378 -17.56 -18.52 0.39
C LYS A 378 -16.06 -18.56 0.12
N ARG A 379 -15.27 -19.28 0.95
CA ARG A 379 -13.80 -19.39 0.85
C ARG A 379 -13.25 -19.92 -0.49
N TYR A 380 -14.07 -20.60 -1.28
CA TYR A 380 -13.67 -21.08 -2.61
C TYR A 380 -13.83 -20.02 -3.70
N PHE A 381 -14.35 -18.84 -3.35
CA PHE A 381 -14.45 -17.71 -4.25
C PHE A 381 -13.10 -16.95 -4.29
N PRO A 382 -12.47 -16.81 -5.47
CA PRO A 382 -11.17 -16.14 -5.56
C PRO A 382 -11.28 -14.66 -5.18
N PRO A 383 -10.26 -14.09 -4.53
CA PRO A 383 -10.16 -12.65 -4.30
C PRO A 383 -10.37 -11.89 -5.61
N SER A 384 -11.17 -10.84 -5.56
CA SER A 384 -11.64 -10.16 -6.75
C SER A 384 -12.13 -8.75 -6.50
N HIS A 385 -12.75 -8.13 -7.49
CA HIS A 385 -13.40 -6.84 -7.32
C HIS A 385 -14.36 -6.82 -6.11
N PRO A 386 -14.30 -5.80 -5.23
CA PRO A 386 -15.18 -5.66 -4.05
C PRO A 386 -16.67 -5.85 -4.36
N LEU A 387 -17.16 -5.21 -5.42
CA LEU A 387 -18.55 -5.35 -5.90
C LEU A 387 -18.97 -6.81 -6.08
N ILE A 388 -18.09 -7.63 -6.66
CA ILE A 388 -18.40 -9.02 -6.93
C ILE A 388 -18.41 -9.80 -5.62
N GLN A 389 -17.41 -9.61 -4.76
CA GLN A 389 -17.35 -10.25 -3.44
C GLN A 389 -18.61 -9.96 -2.63
N GLU A 390 -19.09 -8.71 -2.65
CA GLU A 390 -20.30 -8.31 -1.95
C GLU A 390 -21.56 -9.03 -2.45
N ALA A 391 -21.68 -9.26 -3.77
CA ALA A 391 -22.78 -10.06 -4.32
C ALA A 391 -22.80 -11.50 -3.78
N PHE A 392 -21.64 -12.03 -3.36
CA PHE A 392 -21.49 -13.34 -2.73
C PHE A 392 -21.55 -13.30 -1.20
N GLY A 393 -21.98 -12.18 -0.60
CA GLY A 393 -22.17 -12.04 0.84
C GLY A 393 -20.88 -11.81 1.63
N TYR A 394 -19.90 -11.15 1.01
CA TYR A 394 -18.73 -10.62 1.69
C TYR A 394 -18.91 -9.14 2.05
N ALA A 395 -18.22 -8.70 3.09
CA ALA A 395 -17.96 -7.29 3.31
C ALA A 395 -16.53 -6.94 2.84
N SER A 396 -16.42 -5.87 2.06
CA SER A 396 -15.13 -5.38 1.57
C SER A 396 -14.65 -4.22 2.42
N PHE A 397 -13.35 -4.21 2.73
CA PHE A 397 -12.72 -3.19 3.54
C PHE A 397 -11.43 -2.69 2.91
N PHE A 398 -11.17 -1.40 3.05
CA PHE A 398 -9.87 -0.79 2.80
C PHE A 398 -9.15 -0.67 4.13
N GLN A 399 -7.94 -1.23 4.19
CA GLN A 399 -7.11 -1.27 5.39
C GLN A 399 -5.82 -0.50 5.15
N VAL A 400 -5.44 0.32 6.13
CA VAL A 400 -4.17 1.03 6.16
C VAL A 400 -3.44 0.75 7.46
N TYR A 401 -2.22 0.24 7.36
CA TYR A 401 -1.43 -0.24 8.49
C TYR A 401 0.07 0.06 8.32
N ASN A 402 0.79 0.18 9.43
CA ASN A 402 2.23 0.45 9.42
C ASN A 402 3.07 -0.81 9.64
N GLN A 403 4.19 -0.91 8.93
CA GLN A 403 5.21 -1.94 9.12
C GLN A 403 6.59 -1.31 9.17
N ILE A 404 7.38 -1.66 10.19
CA ILE A 404 8.81 -1.32 10.22
C ILE A 404 9.47 -2.01 9.03
N THR A 405 10.07 -1.20 8.15
CA THR A 405 10.77 -1.66 6.95
C THR A 405 12.24 -1.28 7.05
N VAL A 406 13.11 -2.24 6.77
CA VAL A 406 14.54 -2.05 6.57
C VAL A 406 14.83 -2.31 5.09
N SER A 407 15.23 -1.28 4.35
CA SER A 407 15.52 -1.38 2.91
C SER A 407 16.42 -0.24 2.46
N SER A 408 16.58 -0.06 1.15
CA SER A 408 17.29 1.05 0.51
C SER A 408 16.39 1.82 -0.45
N VAL A 409 16.81 3.02 -0.85
CA VAL A 409 16.27 3.75 -2.00
C VAL A 409 17.21 3.52 -3.20
N PRO A 410 16.73 2.93 -4.32
CA PRO A 410 15.36 2.43 -4.56
C PRO A 410 15.12 1.06 -3.90
N ASP A 411 13.86 0.74 -3.59
CA ASP A 411 13.50 -0.47 -2.85
C ASP A 411 13.59 -1.73 -3.74
N PRO A 412 14.49 -2.70 -3.46
CA PRO A 412 14.57 -3.96 -4.20
C PRO A 412 13.28 -4.79 -4.14
N THR A 413 12.44 -4.58 -3.13
CA THR A 413 11.18 -5.33 -2.96
C THR A 413 10.00 -4.75 -3.73
N ALA A 414 10.22 -3.65 -4.47
CA ALA A 414 9.20 -3.09 -5.34
C ALA A 414 8.91 -3.97 -6.57
N ASN A 415 7.75 -3.77 -7.18
CA ASN A 415 7.32 -4.53 -8.36
C ASN A 415 7.98 -3.92 -9.60
N TRP A 416 9.17 -4.42 -9.95
CA TRP A 416 9.94 -3.95 -11.09
C TRP A 416 9.60 -4.71 -12.37
N ALA A 417 9.46 -4.00 -13.48
CA ALA A 417 9.55 -4.63 -14.78
C ALA A 417 10.99 -5.15 -15.03
N PRO A 418 11.19 -6.15 -15.90
CA PRO A 418 12.53 -6.65 -16.23
C PRO A 418 13.47 -5.50 -16.63
N GLY A 419 14.61 -5.38 -15.94
CA GLY A 419 15.63 -4.35 -16.17
C GLY A 419 15.37 -2.98 -15.53
N GLU A 420 14.14 -2.69 -15.10
CA GLU A 420 13.77 -1.38 -14.54
C GLU A 420 14.48 -1.08 -13.22
N TYR A 421 14.65 -2.11 -12.37
CA TYR A 421 15.36 -1.95 -11.10
C TYR A 421 16.83 -1.55 -11.30
N ALA A 422 17.51 -2.16 -12.28
CA ALA A 422 18.91 -1.86 -12.56
C ALA A 422 19.08 -0.41 -13.02
N LEU A 423 18.17 0.10 -13.85
CA LEU A 423 18.15 1.50 -14.26
C LEU A 423 17.89 2.43 -13.07
N ALA A 424 16.92 2.10 -12.22
CA ALA A 424 16.63 2.88 -11.02
C ALA A 424 17.84 2.91 -10.06
N GLN A 425 18.55 1.78 -9.88
CA GLN A 425 19.78 1.73 -9.08
C GLN A 425 20.86 2.65 -9.64
N VAL A 426 21.08 2.66 -10.95
CA VAL A 426 22.08 3.54 -11.59
C VAL A 426 21.69 5.01 -11.42
N GLN A 427 20.41 5.35 -11.62
CA GLN A 427 19.91 6.71 -11.48
C GLN A 427 19.90 7.21 -10.02
N ARG A 428 19.79 6.30 -9.05
CA ARG A 428 19.83 6.59 -7.62
C ARG A 428 21.14 6.23 -6.95
N MET A 429 22.18 5.94 -7.73
CA MET A 429 23.49 5.67 -7.18
C MET A 429 24.03 6.96 -6.54
N LEU A 430 24.44 6.89 -5.29
CA LEU A 430 25.14 7.99 -4.64
C LEU A 430 26.54 8.09 -5.20
N GLY A 431 26.91 9.29 -5.64
CA GLY A 431 28.26 9.54 -6.09
C GLY A 431 28.57 11.03 -6.25
N TYR A 432 29.86 11.30 -6.24
CA TYR A 432 30.42 12.63 -6.47
C TYR A 432 30.74 12.78 -7.95
N TRP A 433 30.15 13.80 -8.57
CA TRP A 433 30.41 14.20 -9.94
C TRP A 433 31.61 15.14 -9.98
N PHE A 434 32.62 14.79 -10.77
CA PHE A 434 33.78 15.63 -11.04
C PHE A 434 33.97 15.81 -12.54
N VAL A 435 34.64 16.90 -12.92
CA VAL A 435 34.90 17.23 -14.32
C VAL A 435 36.41 17.20 -14.55
N PRO A 436 36.94 16.18 -15.25
CA PRO A 436 38.31 16.19 -15.74
C PRO A 436 38.52 17.36 -16.69
N PHE A 437 39.76 17.82 -16.85
CA PHE A 437 40.05 18.91 -17.77
C PHE A 437 41.34 18.70 -18.55
N LYS A 438 41.38 19.20 -19.78
CA LYS A 438 42.58 19.27 -20.62
C LYS A 438 43.11 20.69 -20.66
N LEU A 439 44.39 20.87 -20.37
CA LEU A 439 45.12 22.12 -20.54
C LEU A 439 45.82 22.08 -21.90
N ARG A 440 45.34 22.88 -22.85
CA ARG A 440 45.97 22.99 -24.18
C ARG A 440 46.90 24.19 -24.23
N ILE A 441 48.14 23.96 -24.68
CA ILE A 441 49.17 24.98 -24.88
C ILE A 441 49.43 25.10 -26.39
N VAL A 442 49.11 26.27 -26.95
CA VAL A 442 49.18 26.53 -28.40
C VAL A 442 50.40 27.41 -28.71
N ALA A 443 51.09 27.14 -29.83
CA ALA A 443 52.38 27.77 -30.15
C ALA A 443 52.32 29.27 -30.46
N HIS A 444 51.21 29.77 -31.00
CA HIS A 444 51.16 31.14 -31.51
C HIS A 444 50.84 32.19 -30.45
N ASP A 445 50.43 31.76 -29.26
CA ASP A 445 50.13 32.64 -28.15
C ASP A 445 50.08 31.77 -26.87
N PRO A 446 50.92 31.99 -25.83
CA PRO A 446 51.12 31.05 -24.72
C PRO A 446 49.95 31.04 -23.72
N TRP A 447 48.72 31.09 -24.21
CA TRP A 447 47.52 30.94 -23.42
C TRP A 447 47.31 29.47 -23.11
N VAL A 448 47.12 29.16 -21.83
CA VAL A 448 46.66 27.86 -21.38
C VAL A 448 45.13 27.88 -21.48
N ILE A 449 44.58 27.06 -22.38
CA ILE A 449 43.13 26.95 -22.55
C ILE A 449 42.64 25.71 -21.78
N PRO A 450 41.97 25.88 -20.62
CA PRO A 450 41.31 24.76 -19.94
C PRO A 450 40.07 24.35 -20.72
N THR A 451 40.03 23.11 -21.15
CA THR A 451 38.89 22.50 -21.84
C THR A 451 38.32 21.42 -20.93
N PRO A 452 37.11 21.59 -20.36
CA PRO A 452 36.49 20.54 -19.56
C PRO A 452 36.19 19.32 -20.44
N ASP A 453 36.40 18.13 -19.89
CA ASP A 453 35.97 16.86 -20.47
C ASP A 453 34.56 16.50 -19.96
N LEU A 454 34.06 15.32 -20.35
CA LEU A 454 32.78 14.81 -19.88
C LEU A 454 32.82 14.57 -18.36
N PRO A 455 31.77 14.99 -17.61
CA PRO A 455 31.64 14.70 -16.19
C PRO A 455 31.73 13.20 -15.91
N ARG A 456 32.45 12.85 -14.85
CA ARG A 456 32.64 11.48 -14.37
C ARG A 456 32.04 11.35 -12.97
N LEU A 457 31.53 10.16 -12.68
CA LEU A 457 30.91 9.84 -11.40
C LEU A 457 31.84 8.93 -10.60
N ARG A 458 32.22 9.37 -9.40
CA ARG A 458 32.85 8.51 -8.39
C ARG A 458 31.76 8.00 -7.43
N PRO A 459 31.45 6.70 -7.40
CA PRO A 459 30.49 6.15 -6.45
C PRO A 459 30.95 6.35 -4.99
N VAL A 460 30.02 6.70 -4.11
CA VAL A 460 30.31 6.94 -2.68
C VAL A 460 29.44 6.03 -1.81
N PRO A 461 30.01 5.28 -0.86
CA PRO A 461 29.23 4.41 0.03
C PRO A 461 28.38 5.22 1.03
N PRO A 462 27.18 4.75 1.41
CA PRO A 462 26.51 3.56 0.86
C PRO A 462 25.97 3.87 -0.54
N TYR A 463 26.35 3.07 -1.55
CA TYR A 463 26.04 3.35 -2.97
C TYR A 463 24.54 3.55 -3.24
N LEU A 464 23.68 3.00 -2.37
CA LEU A 464 22.25 3.26 -2.28
C LEU A 464 21.93 3.71 -0.84
N LEU A 465 21.00 4.64 -0.67
CA LEU A 465 20.66 5.17 0.65
C LEU A 465 19.86 4.15 1.47
N PRO A 466 20.38 3.68 2.63
CA PRO A 466 19.64 2.79 3.51
C PRO A 466 18.58 3.58 4.30
N TYR A 467 17.52 2.90 4.75
CA TYR A 467 16.59 3.45 5.72
C TYR A 467 16.04 2.35 6.65
N THR A 468 15.58 2.78 7.82
CA THR A 468 14.82 1.95 8.77
C THR A 468 13.75 2.81 9.40
N LEU A 469 12.49 2.59 9.03
CA LEU A 469 11.37 3.43 9.43
C LEU A 469 10.04 2.67 9.37
N GLU A 470 8.98 3.25 9.96
CA GLU A 470 7.61 2.74 9.77
C GLU A 470 7.07 3.15 8.41
N ARG A 471 6.80 2.18 7.55
CA ARG A 471 6.20 2.42 6.24
C ARG A 471 4.73 2.08 6.25
N THR A 472 3.93 2.95 5.66
CA THR A 472 2.48 2.76 5.55
C THR A 472 2.15 1.88 4.35
N HIS A 473 1.39 0.84 4.62
CA HIS A 473 0.87 -0.12 3.67
C HIS A 473 -0.65 0.00 3.63
N TYR A 474 -1.22 -0.25 2.45
CA TYR A 474 -2.65 -0.35 2.25
C TYR A 474 -3.04 -1.63 1.50
N SER A 475 -4.27 -2.08 1.70
CA SER A 475 -4.88 -3.14 0.90
C SER A 475 -6.40 -3.11 0.96
N TRP A 476 -7.05 -3.65 -0.08
CA TRP A 476 -8.43 -4.09 0.03
C TRP A 476 -8.46 -5.52 0.55
N VAL A 477 -9.41 -5.84 1.42
CA VAL A 477 -9.68 -7.19 1.93
C VAL A 477 -11.17 -7.44 1.83
N SER A 478 -11.57 -8.66 1.53
CA SER A 478 -12.98 -9.07 1.56
C SER A 478 -13.12 -10.19 2.57
N VAL A 479 -14.05 -10.01 3.50
CA VAL A 479 -14.23 -10.89 4.66
C VAL A 479 -15.65 -11.45 4.59
N PRO A 480 -15.83 -12.79 4.61
CA PRO A 480 -17.17 -13.35 4.67
C PRO A 480 -17.85 -13.01 5.99
N GLU A 481 -19.18 -13.02 6.01
CA GLU A 481 -19.94 -12.77 7.24
C GLU A 481 -19.54 -13.73 8.37
N GLY A 482 -19.41 -13.20 9.60
CA GLY A 482 -18.98 -13.98 10.76
C GLY A 482 -17.49 -14.32 10.82
N TYR A 483 -16.65 -13.82 9.89
CA TYR A 483 -15.19 -13.96 9.94
C TYR A 483 -14.52 -12.73 10.57
N LEU A 484 -13.30 -12.95 11.03
CA LEU A 484 -12.45 -11.90 11.58
C LEU A 484 -12.01 -10.94 10.48
N ILE A 485 -12.13 -9.65 10.77
CA ILE A 485 -11.53 -8.63 9.92
C ILE A 485 -10.03 -8.58 10.24
N PRO A 486 -9.14 -8.88 9.29
CA PRO A 486 -7.71 -9.01 9.59
C PRO A 486 -7.14 -7.67 10.06
N ARG A 487 -6.11 -7.70 10.92
CA ARG A 487 -5.37 -6.52 11.43
C ARG A 487 -6.19 -5.54 12.29
N VAL A 488 -7.50 -5.75 12.45
CA VAL A 488 -8.35 -4.94 13.32
C VAL A 488 -8.15 -5.39 14.77
N LYS A 489 -7.73 -4.46 15.63
CA LYS A 489 -7.48 -4.69 17.06
C LYS A 489 -7.97 -3.50 17.88
N GLY A 490 -8.34 -3.76 19.13
CA GLY A 490 -8.77 -2.71 20.07
C GLY A 490 -10.14 -2.12 19.70
N LEU A 491 -10.49 -0.99 20.33
CA LEU A 491 -11.77 -0.31 20.10
C LEU A 491 -11.64 0.76 19.00
N PRO A 492 -12.66 0.93 18.13
CA PRO A 492 -12.70 2.05 17.19
C PRO A 492 -12.76 3.38 17.94
N GLY A 493 -12.15 4.42 17.37
CA GLY A 493 -12.14 5.76 17.95
C GLY A 493 -11.15 5.95 19.10
N ALA A 494 -10.34 4.93 19.43
CA ALA A 494 -9.11 5.14 20.18
C ALA A 494 -8.20 6.02 19.32
N SER A 495 -7.96 7.25 19.77
CA SER A 495 -7.15 8.25 19.07
C SER A 495 -5.85 7.64 18.58
N VAL A 496 -5.46 7.96 17.33
CA VAL A 496 -4.08 7.74 16.89
C VAL A 496 -3.18 8.53 17.84
N THR A 497 -2.33 7.83 18.59
CA THR A 497 -1.44 8.45 19.58
C THR A 497 -0.64 9.58 18.92
N GLY A 498 -0.80 10.81 19.40
CA GLY A 498 -0.17 12.02 18.83
C GLY A 498 -1.09 12.94 18.03
N PHE A 499 -2.36 12.58 17.81
CA PHE A 499 -3.37 13.45 17.19
C PHE A 499 -4.64 13.50 18.05
N THR A 500 -5.11 14.70 18.40
CA THR A 500 -6.44 14.89 18.98
C THR A 500 -7.48 14.43 17.97
N GLY A 501 -8.17 13.34 18.32
CA GLY A 501 -8.96 12.51 17.41
C GLY A 501 -10.13 13.26 16.78
N TRP A 502 -10.38 12.95 15.51
CA TRP A 502 -11.60 13.37 14.82
C TRP A 502 -12.81 12.88 15.60
N ASP A 503 -13.79 13.76 15.83
CA ASP A 503 -15.07 13.38 16.42
C ASP A 503 -15.92 12.72 15.33
N PHE A 504 -15.68 11.43 15.12
CA PHE A 504 -16.34 10.64 14.08
C PHE A 504 -17.85 10.55 14.28
N ASP A 505 -18.32 10.51 15.53
CA ASP A 505 -19.74 10.48 15.83
C ASP A 505 -20.40 11.81 15.38
N ASN A 506 -19.77 12.97 15.57
CA ASN A 506 -20.26 14.24 15.02
C ASN A 506 -20.05 14.38 13.50
N LEU A 507 -18.95 13.84 12.96
CA LEU A 507 -18.61 13.93 11.54
C LEU A 507 -19.54 13.10 10.65
N TYR A 508 -19.96 11.92 11.12
CA TYR A 508 -20.76 10.99 10.33
C TYR A 508 -22.25 11.01 10.69
N ARG A 509 -22.65 11.66 11.79
CA ARG A 509 -24.07 11.89 12.09
C ARG A 509 -24.89 12.51 10.95
N PRO A 510 -24.35 13.43 10.11
CA PRO A 510 -25.07 13.95 8.94
C PRO A 510 -25.17 12.97 7.77
N LEU A 511 -24.32 11.92 7.71
CA LEU A 511 -24.40 10.88 6.68
C LEU A 511 -25.42 9.79 7.07
N LEU A 512 -25.52 9.54 8.38
CA LEU A 512 -26.33 8.47 8.96
C LEU A 512 -27.78 8.90 9.30
N ARG A 513 -28.12 10.19 9.13
CA ARG A 513 -29.45 10.77 9.28
C ARG A 513 -29.91 11.34 7.96
#